data_AF-A0A7J8CBH1-F1
#
_entry.id   AF-A0A7J8CBH1-F1
#
_cell.length_a   1.000
_cell.length_b   1.000
_cell.length_c   1.000
_cell.angle_alpha   90.00
_cell.angle_beta   90.00
_cell.angle_gamma   90.00
#
_symmetry.space_group_name_H-M   'P 1'
#
loop_
_entity.id
_entity.type
_entity.pdbx_description
1 polymer ?
#
loop_
_entity_poly.entity_id
_entity_poly.type
_entity_poly.pdbx_seq_one_letter_code
_entity_poly.pdbx_strand_id
1 'polypeptide(L)'
;MGTRHAQGLLVLFLLGASWTLAQNLSCHKGTSLNIDDSPSTAFNWTTEKVETCDNGSLCQESALMIKAGTNAAILTTKGCSSEGTQAVTFVQHSPPPGIMIVSYSSYCEDSLCNNRVNLPDLWNPSILPAPNTSVTLHCPTCVALGSCLNAPSLPCPSGTTRCYQGKLKVTGGDIDSTLEVKGCTSTLGCRLMSGILTVGPMWVKEMCPHQSTIQSRNIENGATTWFPISFGRLELLLLLLLL
;
A
#
# COMPACT_ATOMS: atom_id res chain seq x y z
N MET A 1 74.72 -57.31 6.79
CA MET A 1 73.89 -56.67 5.76
C MET A 1 72.56 -57.41 5.73
N GLY A 2 71.39 -56.91 6.10
CA GLY A 2 70.91 -55.63 6.62
C GLY A 2 69.47 -55.88 7.08
N THR A 3 69.09 -55.36 8.25
CA THR A 3 67.72 -55.41 8.80
C THR A 3 66.93 -54.22 8.25
N ARG A 4 65.81 -54.46 7.55
CA ARG A 4 64.92 -53.38 7.09
C ARG A 4 63.80 -53.14 8.10
N HIS A 5 63.94 -52.02 8.81
CA HIS A 5 62.95 -51.40 9.67
C HIS A 5 61.69 -51.04 8.86
N ALA A 6 60.53 -51.57 9.25
CA ALA A 6 59.24 -51.08 8.79
C ALA A 6 58.91 -49.79 9.58
N GLN A 7 59.01 -48.64 8.92
CA GLN A 7 58.55 -47.36 9.47
C GLN A 7 57.03 -47.27 9.28
N GLY A 8 56.29 -47.39 10.38
CA GLY A 8 54.87 -47.07 10.43
C GLY A 8 54.65 -45.57 10.26
N LEU A 9 54.03 -45.18 9.15
CA LEU A 9 53.64 -43.81 8.87
C LEU A 9 52.33 -43.51 9.63
N LEU A 10 52.43 -42.82 10.77
CA LEU A 10 51.28 -42.37 11.55
C LEU A 10 50.73 -41.09 10.89
N VAL A 11 49.69 -41.23 10.06
CA VAL A 11 48.98 -40.08 9.47
C VAL A 11 47.92 -39.61 10.46
N LEU A 12 48.19 -38.50 11.17
CA LEU A 12 47.17 -37.80 11.96
C LEU A 12 46.24 -37.02 11.01
N PHE A 13 45.03 -37.53 10.80
CA PHE A 13 43.93 -36.76 10.21
C PHE A 13 43.34 -35.83 11.29
N LEU A 14 43.75 -34.56 11.29
CA LEU A 14 43.05 -33.50 12.01
C LEU A 14 41.76 -33.17 11.24
N LEU A 15 40.67 -33.84 11.60
CA LEU A 15 39.32 -33.41 11.23
C LEU A 15 39.02 -32.12 11.99
N GLY A 16 39.40 -30.99 11.40
CA GLY A 16 38.92 -29.68 11.80
C GLY A 16 37.42 -29.62 11.52
N ALA A 17 36.61 -30.01 12.50
CA ALA A 17 35.22 -29.65 12.50
C ALA A 17 35.19 -28.12 12.68
N SER A 18 35.05 -27.39 11.59
CA SER A 18 34.62 -25.99 11.64
C SER A 18 33.17 -25.99 12.10
N TRP A 19 32.96 -25.89 13.41
CA TRP A 19 31.65 -25.58 13.97
C TRP A 19 31.42 -24.11 13.66
N THR A 20 30.99 -23.79 12.44
CA THR A 20 30.37 -22.50 12.19
C THR A 20 29.10 -22.51 13.02
N LEU A 21 29.16 -21.93 14.21
CA LEU A 21 27.99 -21.69 15.04
C LEU A 21 27.05 -20.83 14.19
N ALA A 22 26.02 -21.42 13.61
CA ALA A 22 24.98 -20.68 12.91
C ALA A 22 24.38 -19.74 13.96
N GLN A 23 24.73 -18.47 13.89
CA GLN A 23 24.10 -17.46 14.73
C GLN A 23 22.70 -17.29 14.19
N ASN A 24 21.72 -17.80 14.94
CA ASN A 24 20.33 -17.59 14.61
C ASN A 24 20.05 -16.09 14.69
N LEU A 25 19.62 -15.48 13.59
CA LEU A 25 19.23 -14.08 13.52
C LEU A 25 18.02 -13.86 14.44
N SER A 26 18.05 -12.80 15.24
CA SER A 26 16.90 -12.39 16.05
C SER A 26 16.41 -11.03 15.62
N CYS A 27 15.11 -10.84 15.50
CA CYS A 27 14.51 -9.58 15.06
C CYS A 27 13.45 -9.10 16.06
N HIS A 28 13.28 -7.79 16.18
CA HIS A 28 12.12 -7.23 16.87
C HIS A 28 10.84 -7.67 16.14
N LYS A 29 9.82 -8.10 16.89
CA LYS A 29 8.54 -8.55 16.36
C LYS A 29 7.41 -7.65 16.84
N GLY A 30 6.50 -7.27 15.96
CA GLY A 30 5.26 -6.64 16.40
C GLY A 30 4.53 -5.93 15.27
N THR A 31 3.22 -5.83 15.43
CA THR A 31 2.33 -5.08 14.54
C THR A 31 1.56 -4.05 15.35
N SER A 32 1.30 -2.89 14.76
CA SER A 32 0.42 -1.90 15.37
C SER A 32 -0.43 -1.21 14.31
N LEU A 33 -1.67 -0.89 14.68
CA LEU A 33 -2.61 -0.12 13.87
C LEU A 33 -3.21 0.93 14.77
N ASN A 34 -2.93 2.19 14.47
CA ASN A 34 -3.35 3.33 15.28
C ASN A 34 -4.05 4.36 14.40
N ILE A 35 -5.17 4.90 14.91
CA ILE A 35 -5.84 6.07 14.35
C ILE A 35 -5.64 7.22 15.35
N ASP A 36 -5.06 8.32 14.90
CA ASP A 36 -4.76 9.48 15.74
C ASP A 36 -5.42 10.74 15.14
N ASP A 37 -6.15 11.49 15.96
CA ASP A 37 -6.78 12.75 15.58
C ASP A 37 -5.76 13.91 15.53
N SER A 38 -4.53 13.71 16.04
CA SER A 38 -3.43 14.67 16.03
C SER A 38 -2.07 13.97 15.87
N PRO A 39 -1.69 13.59 14.63
CA PRO A 39 -0.49 12.78 14.36
C PRO A 39 0.87 13.40 14.72
N SER A 40 0.90 14.56 15.38
CA SER A 40 2.09 15.19 15.95
C SER A 40 2.51 14.60 17.31
N THR A 41 1.68 13.78 17.95
CA THR A 41 2.08 13.03 19.14
C THR A 41 3.12 11.96 18.77
N ALA A 42 4.23 11.90 19.51
CA ALA A 42 5.34 11.01 19.24
C ALA A 42 4.88 9.54 19.22
N PHE A 43 4.61 9.02 18.03
CA PHE A 43 4.26 7.61 17.85
C PHE A 43 5.43 6.74 18.31
N ASN A 44 5.19 5.94 19.35
CA ASN A 44 6.19 5.02 19.86
C ASN A 44 6.10 3.67 19.12
N TRP A 45 7.14 3.38 18.34
CA TRP A 45 7.27 2.15 17.56
C TRP A 45 8.16 1.09 18.24
N THR A 46 8.46 1.22 19.54
CA THR A 46 9.18 0.18 20.28
C THR A 46 8.34 -1.08 20.44
N THR A 47 9.00 -2.23 20.42
CA THR A 47 8.43 -3.52 20.81
C THR A 47 9.40 -4.27 21.70
N GLU A 48 8.88 -4.88 22.77
CA GLU A 48 9.65 -5.74 23.66
C GLU A 48 9.78 -7.18 23.10
N LYS A 49 8.94 -7.53 22.13
CA LYS A 49 8.93 -8.88 21.56
C LYS A 49 10.07 -9.03 20.56
N VAL A 50 10.74 -10.18 20.64
CA VAL A 50 11.78 -10.62 19.72
C VAL A 50 11.40 -12.01 19.22
N GLU A 51 11.72 -12.29 17.98
CA GLU A 51 11.60 -13.63 17.39
C GLU A 51 12.94 -14.08 16.80
N THR A 52 13.13 -15.40 16.76
CA THR A 52 14.27 -16.04 16.11
C THR A 52 13.90 -16.38 14.67
N CYS A 53 14.74 -16.00 13.72
CA CYS A 53 14.47 -16.20 12.30
C CYS A 53 15.07 -17.50 11.75
N ASP A 54 14.47 -17.97 10.66
CA ASP A 54 15.03 -19.05 9.86
C ASP A 54 16.32 -18.61 9.16
N ASN A 55 17.19 -19.57 8.85
CA ASN A 55 18.46 -19.31 8.15
C ASN A 55 18.23 -18.57 6.83
N GLY A 56 19.03 -17.52 6.60
CA GLY A 56 18.95 -16.71 5.38
C GLY A 56 17.84 -15.65 5.38
N SER A 57 17.09 -15.53 6.48
CA SER A 57 16.11 -14.44 6.66
C SER A 57 16.80 -13.11 6.96
N LEU A 58 16.03 -12.02 6.80
CA LEU A 58 16.36 -10.65 7.17
C LEU A 58 15.44 -10.18 8.30
N CYS A 59 15.85 -9.18 9.05
CA CYS A 59 14.92 -8.38 9.84
C CYS A 59 14.27 -7.32 8.94
N GLN A 60 12.97 -7.09 9.12
CA GLN A 60 12.25 -5.99 8.49
C GLN A 60 11.53 -5.11 9.52
N GLU A 61 11.40 -3.83 9.18
CA GLU A 61 10.43 -2.91 9.79
C GLU A 61 9.80 -2.04 8.71
N SER A 62 8.46 -1.98 8.69
CA SER A 62 7.71 -1.27 7.66
C SER A 62 6.54 -0.50 8.24
N ALA A 63 6.25 0.67 7.68
CA ALA A 63 5.17 1.55 8.11
C ALA A 63 4.42 2.14 6.91
N LEU A 64 3.10 2.22 7.02
CA LEU A 64 2.20 2.91 6.10
C LEU A 64 1.44 3.98 6.89
N MET A 65 1.56 5.24 6.48
CA MET A 65 0.96 6.39 7.14
C MET A 65 0.03 7.12 6.18
N ILE A 66 -1.21 7.35 6.60
CA ILE A 66 -2.29 7.94 5.81
C ILE A 66 -2.88 9.11 6.59
N LYS A 67 -2.96 10.30 6.01
CA LYS A 67 -3.60 11.48 6.61
C LYS A 67 -4.78 11.91 5.76
N ALA A 68 -5.92 12.15 6.41
CA ALA A 68 -7.09 12.74 5.79
C ALA A 68 -7.70 13.76 6.75
N GLY A 69 -7.60 15.05 6.41
CA GLY A 69 -7.97 16.13 7.31
C GLY A 69 -7.01 16.21 8.50
N THR A 70 -7.55 16.25 9.72
CA THR A 70 -6.79 16.24 10.98
C THR A 70 -6.32 14.85 11.37
N ASN A 71 -7.03 13.81 10.90
CA ASN A 71 -6.83 12.45 11.36
C ASN A 71 -5.77 11.71 10.54
N ALA A 72 -5.07 10.78 11.17
CA ALA A 72 -4.12 9.90 10.53
C ALA A 72 -4.32 8.44 10.94
N ALA A 73 -4.05 7.53 10.02
CA ALA A 73 -3.84 6.12 10.29
C ALA A 73 -2.37 5.77 10.13
N ILE A 74 -1.85 5.01 11.09
CA ILE A 74 -0.48 4.51 11.10
C ILE A 74 -0.56 2.99 11.26
N LEU A 75 -0.02 2.27 10.28
CA LEU A 75 0.12 0.82 10.29
C LEU A 75 1.60 0.52 10.32
N THR A 76 2.04 -0.31 11.27
CA THR A 76 3.43 -0.71 11.35
C THR A 76 3.58 -2.20 11.59
N THR A 77 4.67 -2.76 11.08
CA THR A 77 5.06 -4.17 11.25
C THR A 77 6.56 -4.28 11.43
N LYS A 78 6.99 -5.20 12.28
CA LYS A 78 8.37 -5.63 12.49
C LYS A 78 8.41 -7.15 12.59
N GLY A 79 9.44 -7.76 12.02
CA GLY A 79 9.68 -9.20 12.16
C GLY A 79 10.75 -9.74 11.23
N CYS A 80 10.85 -11.05 11.15
CA CYS A 80 11.65 -11.78 10.17
C CYS A 80 11.01 -11.71 8.79
N SER A 81 11.83 -11.72 7.74
CA SER A 81 11.38 -11.86 6.35
C SER A 81 12.31 -12.77 5.57
N SER A 82 11.74 -13.76 4.88
CA SER A 82 12.46 -14.67 3.99
C SER A 82 12.71 -14.07 2.60
N GLU A 83 12.12 -12.90 2.32
CA GLU A 83 12.19 -12.22 1.03
C GLU A 83 12.71 -10.79 1.22
N GLY A 84 13.29 -10.24 0.15
CA GLY A 84 13.84 -8.89 0.13
C GLY A 84 15.36 -8.85 0.08
N THR A 85 15.88 -7.65 0.05
CA THR A 85 17.31 -7.34 0.04
C THR A 85 17.56 -6.20 1.00
N GLN A 86 18.74 -6.15 1.61
CA GLN A 86 19.11 -5.04 2.49
C GLN A 86 18.93 -3.70 1.78
N ALA A 87 17.94 -2.93 2.22
CA ALA A 87 17.56 -1.68 1.60
C ALA A 87 16.65 -0.89 2.54
N VAL A 88 16.70 0.44 2.42
CA VAL A 88 15.75 1.35 3.03
C VAL A 88 14.97 2.04 1.93
N THR A 89 13.65 1.92 1.97
CA THR A 89 12.73 2.49 0.99
C THR A 89 11.79 3.47 1.66
N PHE A 90 11.67 4.66 1.09
CA PHE A 90 10.68 5.66 1.46
C PHE A 90 9.88 6.05 0.22
N VAL A 91 8.56 6.05 0.32
CA VAL A 91 7.68 6.35 -0.82
C VAL A 91 6.61 7.35 -0.40
N GLN A 92 6.52 8.46 -1.12
CA GLN A 92 5.36 9.34 -1.06
C GLN A 92 4.34 8.90 -2.12
N HIS A 93 3.33 8.15 -1.71
CA HIS A 93 2.31 7.61 -2.60
C HIS A 93 1.32 8.68 -3.05
N SER A 94 0.86 9.52 -2.13
CA SER A 94 0.00 10.67 -2.41
C SER A 94 0.59 11.90 -1.72
N PRO A 95 1.03 12.92 -2.48
CA PRO A 95 1.54 14.14 -1.90
C PRO A 95 0.41 15.07 -1.44
N PRO A 96 0.67 15.96 -0.47
CA PRO A 96 -0.24 17.05 -0.14
C PRO A 96 -0.41 18.00 -1.33
N PRO A 97 -1.50 18.77 -1.42
CA PRO A 97 -2.52 18.99 -0.40
C PRO A 97 -3.70 17.98 -0.44
N GLY A 98 -4.40 17.82 0.68
CA GLY A 98 -5.52 16.88 0.82
C GLY A 98 -5.12 15.59 1.52
N ILE A 99 -5.51 14.44 0.97
CA ILE A 99 -5.07 13.13 1.45
C ILE A 99 -3.57 12.97 1.18
N MET A 100 -2.81 12.62 2.22
CA MET A 100 -1.39 12.32 2.13
C MET A 100 -1.15 10.87 2.52
N ILE A 101 -0.39 10.14 1.70
CA ILE A 101 0.03 8.77 2.02
C ILE A 101 1.53 8.65 1.80
N VAL A 102 2.23 8.18 2.83
CA VAL A 102 3.64 7.85 2.74
C VAL A 102 3.89 6.47 3.33
N SER A 103 4.96 5.83 2.89
CA SER A 103 5.41 4.57 3.45
C SER A 103 6.91 4.53 3.65
N TYR A 104 7.31 3.65 4.55
CA TYR A 104 8.68 3.35 4.90
C TYR A 104 8.86 1.85 5.02
N SER A 105 9.99 1.34 4.57
CA SER A 105 10.38 -0.05 4.79
C SER A 105 11.90 -0.15 4.88
N SER A 106 12.39 -0.94 5.82
CA SER A 106 13.81 -1.20 6.01
C SER A 106 14.02 -2.69 6.21
N TYR A 107 14.98 -3.25 5.47
CA TYR A 107 15.45 -4.62 5.58
C TYR A 107 16.93 -4.62 5.98
N CYS A 108 17.31 -5.44 6.96
CA CYS A 108 18.65 -5.48 7.50
C CYS A 108 19.03 -6.88 8.02
N GLU A 109 20.34 -7.16 8.08
CA GLU A 109 20.90 -8.51 8.30
C GLU A 109 21.41 -8.72 9.73
N ASP A 110 21.60 -7.65 10.51
CA ASP A 110 22.13 -7.76 11.88
C ASP A 110 21.03 -8.09 12.88
N SER A 111 21.38 -8.82 13.95
CA SER A 111 20.43 -9.14 15.02
C SER A 111 19.90 -7.86 15.68
N LEU A 112 18.58 -7.76 15.80
CA LEU A 112 17.83 -6.64 16.38
C LEU A 112 18.04 -5.30 15.66
N CYS A 113 18.45 -5.31 14.39
CA CYS A 113 18.66 -4.08 13.61
C CYS A 113 17.38 -3.30 13.29
N ASN A 114 16.21 -3.97 13.30
CA ASN A 114 14.91 -3.35 13.07
C ASN A 114 14.37 -2.66 14.34
N ASN A 115 15.13 -1.70 14.86
CA ASN A 115 14.96 -1.10 16.18
C ASN A 115 14.44 0.34 16.15
N ARG A 116 13.89 0.83 15.02
CA ARG A 116 13.39 2.20 14.93
C ARG A 116 12.29 2.47 15.95
N VAL A 117 12.41 3.61 16.63
CA VAL A 117 11.55 4.02 17.74
C VAL A 117 10.50 5.04 17.31
N ASN A 118 10.84 5.92 16.37
CA ASN A 118 10.03 7.08 16.03
C ASN A 118 9.74 7.16 14.51
N LEU A 119 8.61 7.76 14.16
CA LEU A 119 8.20 8.13 12.79
C LEU A 119 8.31 9.63 12.38
N PRO A 120 8.48 10.65 13.26
CA PRO A 120 8.36 12.07 12.89
C PRO A 120 9.25 12.54 11.74
N ASP A 121 10.49 12.04 11.61
CA ASP A 121 11.39 12.45 10.53
C ASP A 121 10.88 12.01 9.14
N LEU A 122 10.04 10.98 9.10
CA LEU A 122 9.40 10.45 7.88
C LEU A 122 8.00 11.01 7.67
N TRP A 123 7.42 11.58 8.73
CA TRP A 123 6.02 11.95 8.85
C TRP A 123 5.91 13.25 9.63
N ASN A 124 6.01 14.38 8.91
CA ASN A 124 5.78 15.69 9.50
C ASN A 124 4.49 16.32 8.97
N PRO A 125 3.33 15.97 9.56
CA PRO A 125 2.04 16.51 9.16
C PRO A 125 1.87 17.99 9.50
N SER A 126 2.76 18.56 10.32
CA SER A 126 2.71 19.92 10.89
C SER A 126 3.52 20.96 10.10
N ILE A 127 4.47 20.54 9.26
CA ILE A 127 5.26 21.46 8.40
C ILE A 127 4.48 21.90 7.15
N LEU A 128 3.34 21.29 6.85
CA LEU A 128 2.53 21.71 5.71
C LEU A 128 1.86 23.04 6.05
N PRO A 129 2.18 24.14 5.32
CA PRO A 129 1.49 25.41 5.51
C PRO A 129 -0.01 25.16 5.40
N ALA A 130 -0.82 25.79 6.27
CA ALA A 130 -2.27 25.78 6.10
C ALA A 130 -2.55 26.19 4.66
N PRO A 131 -2.99 25.27 3.78
CA PRO A 131 -3.15 25.62 2.38
C PRO A 131 -4.27 26.65 2.34
N ASN A 132 -4.07 27.74 1.59
CA ASN A 132 -5.15 28.68 1.31
C ASN A 132 -6.39 27.86 0.96
N THR A 133 -7.47 27.95 1.73
CA THR A 133 -8.63 27.08 1.51
C THR A 133 -9.35 27.55 0.25
N SER A 134 -9.60 26.62 -0.67
CA SER A 134 -10.49 26.90 -1.79
C SER A 134 -11.92 26.76 -1.25
N VAL A 135 -12.65 27.87 -1.16
CA VAL A 135 -14.00 27.90 -0.55
C VAL A 135 -15.04 27.15 -1.40
N THR A 136 -14.68 26.69 -2.61
CA THR A 136 -15.64 26.10 -3.55
C THR A 136 -15.76 24.58 -3.49
N LEU A 137 -14.75 23.86 -2.97
CA LEU A 137 -14.78 22.40 -2.91
C LEU A 137 -14.83 21.92 -1.47
N HIS A 138 -15.84 21.11 -1.15
CA HIS A 138 -15.99 20.44 0.14
C HIS A 138 -16.07 18.94 -0.06
N CYS A 139 -15.38 18.17 0.77
CA CYS A 139 -15.36 16.71 0.67
C CYS A 139 -15.64 16.05 2.01
N PRO A 140 -16.42 14.95 2.03
CA PRO A 140 -16.45 14.04 3.16
C PRO A 140 -15.02 13.63 3.51
N THR A 141 -14.60 13.85 4.75
CA THR A 141 -13.22 13.61 5.19
C THR A 141 -13.20 12.65 6.37
N CYS A 142 -12.48 11.55 6.24
CA CYS A 142 -12.25 10.59 7.31
C CYS A 142 -11.11 9.62 6.96
N VAL A 143 -10.49 9.06 7.99
CA VAL A 143 -9.69 7.84 7.90
C VAL A 143 -10.07 6.95 9.08
N ALA A 144 -10.33 5.66 8.83
CA ALA A 144 -10.74 4.73 9.88
C ALA A 144 -10.36 3.28 9.55
N LEU A 145 -10.13 2.48 10.58
CA LEU A 145 -10.12 1.02 10.45
C LEU A 145 -11.55 0.53 10.19
N GLY A 146 -11.71 -0.34 9.20
CA GLY A 146 -13.00 -0.84 8.73
C GLY A 146 -13.75 0.19 7.91
N SER A 147 -14.67 0.92 8.56
CA SER A 147 -15.50 1.94 7.92
C SER A 147 -15.62 3.19 8.80
N CYS A 148 -15.72 4.36 8.19
CA CYS A 148 -15.88 5.62 8.90
C CYS A 148 -17.27 5.70 9.53
N LEU A 149 -17.35 5.92 10.85
CA LEU A 149 -18.60 6.19 11.55
C LEU A 149 -19.22 7.51 11.09
N ASN A 150 -18.38 8.54 10.92
CA ASN A 150 -18.74 9.86 10.44
C ASN A 150 -17.69 10.35 9.43
N ALA A 151 -18.13 11.14 8.44
CA ALA A 151 -17.26 11.76 7.45
C ALA A 151 -17.75 13.19 7.15
N PRO A 152 -17.48 14.17 8.03
CA PRO A 152 -17.93 15.54 7.85
C PRO A 152 -17.39 16.14 6.55
N SER A 153 -18.19 16.99 5.92
CA SER A 153 -17.81 17.69 4.69
C SER A 153 -16.93 18.90 5.02
N LEU A 154 -15.61 18.76 4.83
CA LEU A 154 -14.63 19.80 5.17
C LEU A 154 -14.23 20.60 3.93
N PRO A 155 -13.92 21.91 4.08
CA PRO A 155 -13.41 22.72 3.00
C PRO A 155 -12.05 22.19 2.52
N CYS A 156 -11.85 22.14 1.21
CA CYS A 156 -10.66 21.59 0.65
C CYS A 156 -9.51 22.61 0.52
N PRO A 157 -8.26 22.16 0.70
CA PRO A 157 -7.10 23.00 0.47
C PRO A 157 -6.93 23.33 -1.02
N SER A 158 -6.40 24.52 -1.32
CA SER A 158 -6.03 24.91 -2.70
C SER A 158 -5.10 23.88 -3.32
N GLY A 159 -5.28 23.60 -4.61
CA GLY A 159 -4.52 22.58 -5.34
C GLY A 159 -5.20 21.20 -5.39
N THR A 160 -6.28 20.99 -4.63
CA THR A 160 -7.15 19.82 -4.80
C THR A 160 -8.27 20.11 -5.79
N THR A 161 -8.72 19.09 -6.52
CA THR A 161 -9.68 19.25 -7.63
C THR A 161 -10.91 18.35 -7.49
N ARG A 162 -10.91 17.40 -6.55
CA ARG A 162 -11.98 16.42 -6.38
C ARG A 162 -11.99 15.78 -5.00
N CYS A 163 -13.09 15.09 -4.71
CA CYS A 163 -13.19 14.19 -3.57
C CYS A 163 -12.78 12.77 -3.95
N TYR A 164 -12.03 12.14 -3.06
CA TYR A 164 -11.74 10.72 -3.09
C TYR A 164 -12.59 10.00 -2.04
N GLN A 165 -13.07 8.81 -2.38
CA GLN A 165 -13.71 7.88 -1.46
C GLN A 165 -13.30 6.47 -1.87
N GLY A 166 -12.68 5.73 -0.96
CA GLY A 166 -12.24 4.37 -1.24
C GLY A 166 -11.77 3.65 0.01
N LYS A 167 -11.32 2.42 -0.19
CA LYS A 167 -10.80 1.54 0.85
C LYS A 167 -9.42 1.01 0.47
N LEU A 168 -8.58 0.82 1.47
CA LEU A 168 -7.28 0.16 1.35
C LEU A 168 -7.33 -1.16 2.11
N LYS A 169 -7.30 -2.29 1.41
CA LYS A 169 -7.14 -3.60 2.04
C LYS A 169 -5.65 -3.90 2.14
N VAL A 170 -5.15 -4.02 3.37
CA VAL A 170 -3.75 -4.29 3.69
C VAL A 170 -3.65 -5.72 4.21
N THR A 171 -2.78 -6.52 3.60
CA THR A 171 -2.54 -7.93 3.93
C THR A 171 -1.05 -8.22 3.93
N GLY A 172 -0.56 -9.05 4.86
CA GLY A 172 0.86 -9.45 4.95
C GLY A 172 1.61 -8.74 6.08
N GLY A 173 2.78 -9.26 6.45
CA GLY A 173 3.54 -8.76 7.60
C GLY A 173 2.75 -8.84 8.92
N ASP A 174 2.01 -9.92 9.13
CA ASP A 174 1.08 -10.14 10.26
C ASP A 174 -0.08 -9.12 10.36
N ILE A 175 -0.35 -8.37 9.28
CA ILE A 175 -1.48 -7.44 9.18
C ILE A 175 -2.53 -8.01 8.24
N ASP A 176 -3.78 -8.00 8.68
CA ASP A 176 -4.96 -8.18 7.83
C ASP A 176 -6.03 -7.16 8.23
N SER A 177 -6.14 -6.06 7.48
CA SER A 177 -7.01 -4.94 7.85
C SER A 177 -7.48 -4.16 6.63
N THR A 178 -8.63 -3.52 6.77
CA THR A 178 -9.19 -2.63 5.75
C THR A 178 -9.26 -1.23 6.34
N LEU A 179 -8.84 -0.21 5.60
CA LEU A 179 -9.04 1.18 5.97
C LEU A 179 -10.02 1.84 5.01
N GLU A 180 -10.97 2.62 5.52
CA GLU A 180 -11.75 3.54 4.69
C GLU A 180 -11.07 4.91 4.71
N VAL A 181 -10.93 5.52 3.54
CA VAL A 181 -10.28 6.82 3.35
C VAL A 181 -11.17 7.71 2.49
N LYS A 182 -11.49 8.89 3.01
CA LYS A 182 -12.23 9.94 2.30
C LYS A 182 -11.57 11.29 2.52
N GLY A 183 -11.59 12.13 1.50
CA GLY A 183 -11.06 13.49 1.60
C GLY A 183 -10.78 14.13 0.26
N CYS A 184 -10.20 15.32 0.31
CA CYS A 184 -9.79 16.08 -0.87
C CYS A 184 -8.53 15.45 -1.51
N THR A 185 -8.43 15.47 -2.83
CA THR A 185 -7.21 15.02 -3.53
C THR A 185 -7.05 15.72 -4.88
N SER A 186 -5.82 15.71 -5.40
CA SER A 186 -5.50 15.98 -6.80
C SER A 186 -5.33 14.70 -7.63
N THR A 187 -5.23 13.53 -6.96
CA THR A 187 -5.03 12.23 -7.59
C THR A 187 -6.23 11.85 -8.46
N LEU A 188 -5.97 11.42 -9.70
CA LEU A 188 -7.00 10.99 -10.63
C LEU A 188 -7.38 9.53 -10.44
N GLY A 189 -8.67 9.29 -10.23
CA GLY A 189 -9.23 7.95 -10.14
C GLY A 189 -8.85 7.25 -8.82
N CYS A 190 -8.71 5.93 -8.90
CA CYS A 190 -8.38 5.06 -7.77
C CYS A 190 -6.87 4.80 -7.74
N ARG A 191 -6.10 5.82 -7.31
CA ARG A 191 -4.63 5.82 -7.37
C ARG A 191 -3.96 6.49 -6.16
N LEU A 192 -4.58 6.49 -4.98
CA LEU A 192 -3.92 7.01 -3.77
C LEU A 192 -2.59 6.30 -3.47
N MET A 193 -2.47 5.02 -3.82
CA MET A 193 -1.22 4.26 -3.69
C MET A 193 -0.24 4.47 -4.86
N SER A 194 -0.59 5.31 -5.85
CA SER A 194 0.19 5.55 -7.07
C SER A 194 0.57 4.28 -7.86
N GLY A 195 -0.24 3.23 -7.75
CA GLY A 195 0.04 1.92 -8.37
C GLY A 195 1.12 1.10 -7.68
N ILE A 196 1.68 1.58 -6.57
CA ILE A 196 2.65 0.87 -5.74
C ILE A 196 1.87 0.06 -4.71
N LEU A 197 1.77 -1.24 -4.95
CA LEU A 197 0.92 -2.15 -4.18
C LEU A 197 1.67 -2.84 -3.03
N THR A 198 3.00 -2.70 -2.96
CA THR A 198 3.85 -3.36 -1.96
C THR A 198 4.50 -2.32 -1.04
N VAL A 199 4.41 -2.55 0.26
CA VAL A 199 5.09 -1.77 1.30
C VAL A 199 5.77 -2.72 2.27
N GLY A 200 7.07 -2.97 2.05
CA GLY A 200 7.77 -4.06 2.74
C GLY A 200 7.02 -5.39 2.57
N PRO A 201 6.70 -6.11 3.66
CA PRO A 201 5.96 -7.37 3.59
C PRO A 201 4.44 -7.18 3.42
N MET A 202 3.94 -5.95 3.33
CA MET A 202 2.52 -5.66 3.18
C MET A 202 2.15 -5.51 1.70
N TRP A 203 1.03 -6.11 1.32
CA TRP A 203 0.32 -5.88 0.07
C TRP A 203 -0.89 -4.98 0.32
N VAL A 204 -1.04 -3.92 -0.49
CA VAL A 204 -2.07 -2.89 -0.36
C VAL A 204 -2.92 -2.88 -1.62
N LYS A 205 -4.18 -3.31 -1.49
CA LYS A 205 -5.18 -3.25 -2.56
C LYS A 205 -6.09 -2.05 -2.36
N GLU A 206 -6.03 -1.11 -3.30
CA GLU A 206 -6.92 0.05 -3.36
C GLU A 206 -8.26 -0.32 -4.03
N MET A 207 -9.37 0.07 -3.42
CA MET A 207 -10.73 -0.24 -3.84
C MET A 207 -11.58 1.02 -3.82
N CYS A 208 -12.04 1.48 -4.99
CA CYS A 208 -12.89 2.65 -5.09
C CYS A 208 -14.22 2.30 -5.76
N PRO A 209 -15.29 3.06 -5.49
CA PRO A 209 -16.52 2.96 -6.27
C PRO A 209 -16.20 3.16 -7.75
N HIS A 210 -16.74 2.30 -8.62
CA HIS A 210 -16.73 2.60 -10.05
C HIS A 210 -17.59 3.85 -10.27
N GLN A 211 -16.94 4.95 -10.65
CA GLN A 211 -17.63 6.03 -11.33
C GLN A 211 -17.93 5.51 -12.73
N SER A 212 -19.11 4.92 -12.92
CA SER A 212 -19.69 4.77 -14.23
C SER A 212 -19.88 6.16 -14.80
N THR A 213 -18.92 6.65 -15.58
CA THR A 213 -19.09 7.82 -16.44
C THR A 213 -20.02 7.45 -17.60
N ILE A 214 -21.27 7.13 -17.28
CA ILE A 214 -22.40 7.40 -18.17
C ILE A 214 -23.06 8.64 -17.59
N GLN A 215 -22.38 9.77 -17.71
CA GLN A 215 -23.11 11.02 -17.82
C GLN A 215 -23.84 10.87 -19.16
N SER A 216 -25.12 10.50 -19.08
CA SER A 216 -26.02 10.61 -20.23
C SER A 216 -25.84 12.03 -20.73
N ARG A 217 -25.13 12.18 -21.85
CA ARG A 217 -25.30 13.37 -22.67
C ARG A 217 -26.76 13.31 -23.05
N ASN A 218 -27.61 14.03 -22.33
CA ASN A 218 -28.85 14.54 -22.89
C ASN A 218 -28.40 15.40 -24.06
N ILE A 219 -28.19 14.74 -25.20
CA ILE A 219 -28.24 15.40 -26.48
C ILE A 219 -29.73 15.64 -26.65
N GLU A 220 -30.14 16.87 -26.34
CA GLU A 220 -31.42 17.42 -26.73
C GLU A 220 -31.41 17.50 -28.26
N ASN A 221 -31.63 16.35 -28.92
CA ASN A 221 -31.76 16.27 -30.35
C ASN A 221 -33.17 16.73 -30.69
N GLY A 222 -33.26 17.96 -31.20
CA GLY A 222 -34.42 18.46 -31.89
C GLY A 222 -34.90 17.44 -32.92
N ALA A 223 -36.16 17.05 -32.79
CA ALA A 223 -36.81 16.10 -33.68
C ALA A 223 -36.94 16.70 -35.09
N THR A 224 -36.05 16.31 -36.01
CA THR A 224 -36.39 16.25 -37.43
C THR A 224 -36.99 14.89 -37.72
N THR A 225 -38.28 14.91 -38.05
CA THR A 225 -39.09 13.80 -38.53
C THR A 225 -38.47 13.13 -39.75
N TRP A 226 -38.09 11.86 -39.63
CA TRP A 226 -37.93 10.97 -40.77
C TRP A 226 -38.72 9.68 -40.54
N PHE A 227 -39.72 9.47 -41.39
CA PHE A 227 -40.60 8.30 -41.40
C PHE A 227 -39.81 7.00 -41.67
N PRO A 228 -40.06 5.90 -40.94
CA PRO A 228 -39.54 4.58 -41.32
C PRO A 228 -40.47 3.93 -42.35
N ILE A 229 -39.91 3.53 -43.50
CA ILE A 229 -40.60 2.72 -44.49
C ILE A 229 -40.68 1.28 -43.97
N SER A 230 -41.90 0.77 -43.84
CA SER A 230 -42.24 -0.59 -43.45
C SER A 230 -41.88 -1.57 -44.57
N PHE A 231 -40.98 -2.52 -44.30
CA PHE A 231 -40.79 -3.70 -45.13
C PHE A 231 -41.76 -4.81 -44.68
N GLY A 232 -42.81 -5.03 -45.46
CA GLY A 232 -43.76 -6.11 -45.25
C GLY A 232 -44.25 -6.67 -46.58
N ARG A 233 -43.79 -7.88 -46.91
CA ARG A 233 -44.38 -8.91 -47.80
C ARG A 233 -45.15 -8.43 -49.05
N LEU A 234 -44.61 -8.73 -50.23
CA LEU A 234 -45.44 -9.21 -51.33
C LEU A 234 -44.73 -10.37 -52.06
N GLU A 235 -45.30 -11.56 -51.87
CA GLU A 235 -45.05 -12.77 -52.64
C GLU A 235 -45.60 -12.63 -54.07
N LEU A 236 -44.98 -13.38 -54.99
CA LEU A 236 -45.57 -13.97 -56.20
C LEU A 236 -46.26 -13.02 -57.22
N LEU A 237 -45.55 -12.67 -58.29
CA LEU A 237 -46.02 -12.90 -59.68
C LEU A 237 -44.88 -12.61 -60.66
N LEU A 238 -44.04 -13.62 -60.94
CA LEU A 238 -43.13 -13.59 -62.09
C LEU A 238 -43.46 -14.81 -62.95
N LEU A 239 -44.54 -14.72 -63.73
CA LEU A 239 -44.87 -15.67 -64.78
C LEU A 239 -45.99 -15.11 -65.66
N LEU A 240 -45.76 -15.15 -66.98
CA LEU A 240 -46.59 -14.75 -68.11
C LEU A 240 -46.67 -13.24 -68.43
N LEU A 241 -45.87 -12.82 -69.41
CA LEU A 241 -46.35 -12.37 -70.73
C LEU A 241 -45.14 -12.10 -71.66
N LEU A 242 -44.49 -13.19 -72.06
CA LEU A 242 -43.92 -13.33 -73.39
C LEU A 242 -44.98 -14.08 -74.21
N LEU A 243 -45.99 -13.33 -74.64
CA LEU A 243 -46.84 -13.54 -75.83
C LEU A 243 -47.81 -12.36 -75.97
#